data_AF-A0A6P7GG07-F1
#
_entry.id   AF-A0A6P7GG07-F1
#
_cell.length_a   1.000
_cell.length_b   1.000
_cell.length_c   1.000
_cell.angle_alpha   90.00
_cell.angle_beta   90.00
_cell.angle_gamma   90.00
#
_symmetry.space_group_name_H-M   'P 1'
#
loop_
_entity.id
_entity.type
_entity.pdbx_description
1 polymer ?
#
loop_
_entity_poly.entity_id
_entity_poly.type
_entity_poly.pdbx_seq_one_letter_code
_entity_poly.pdbx_strand_id
1 'polypeptide(L)'
;MEKGQGRIQSYTGKGNWIRNAGLDLSATGATFTPGAQELRIQDLPKRKKKVNPSPLGEDGKLRYPPKKSRKQIEQEELLLEQHAKKVDTSAFVDIIDLLSGDYHRRKESEKIAKQKELKMKRKTEALKMEGYSYEKERGFLHLMKWLVSNTCTLHVHTDDSQF
;
A
#
# COMPACT_ATOMS: atom_id res chain seq x y z
N MET A 1 -3.15 -77.96 -6.13
CA MET A 1 -1.78 -77.42 -6.08
C MET A 1 -1.86 -75.91 -6.11
N GLU A 2 -1.55 -75.30 -4.97
CA GLU A 2 -1.46 -73.86 -4.75
C GLU A 2 -0.17 -73.28 -5.35
N LYS A 3 -0.26 -72.07 -5.93
CA LYS A 3 0.70 -70.95 -5.85
C LYS A 3 -0.13 -69.68 -6.13
N GLY A 4 -0.21 -68.61 -5.35
CA GLY A 4 0.63 -68.13 -4.26
C GLY A 4 1.27 -66.78 -4.63
N GLN A 5 0.68 -65.69 -4.10
CA GLN A 5 1.28 -64.36 -3.83
C GLN A 5 1.49 -63.39 -5.03
N GLY A 6 1.27 -62.07 -4.91
CA GLY A 6 0.84 -61.23 -3.80
C GLY A 6 0.45 -59.83 -4.31
N ARG A 7 -0.64 -59.26 -3.78
CA ARG A 7 -1.08 -57.89 -4.08
C ARG A 7 -0.88 -57.07 -2.80
N ILE A 8 0.14 -56.22 -2.79
CA ILE A 8 0.36 -55.24 -1.73
C ILE A 8 -0.72 -54.16 -1.87
N GLN A 9 -1.72 -54.19 -0.99
CA GLN A 9 -2.64 -53.07 -0.80
C GLN A 9 -2.02 -52.13 0.23
N SER A 10 -1.55 -50.98 -0.24
CA SER A 10 -1.17 -49.87 0.64
C SER A 10 -2.42 -49.37 1.35
N TYR A 11 -2.47 -49.59 2.66
CA TYR A 11 -3.43 -48.96 3.57
C TYR A 11 -3.16 -47.45 3.61
N THR A 12 -4.00 -46.66 2.97
CA THR A 12 -4.22 -45.26 3.37
C THR A 12 -5.56 -45.19 4.04
N GLY A 13 -5.54 -45.30 5.37
CA GLY A 13 -6.73 -45.14 6.20
C GLY A 13 -7.33 -43.76 6.04
N LYS A 14 -8.56 -43.70 5.54
CA LYS A 14 -9.56 -42.70 5.91
C LYS A 14 -10.88 -43.44 6.05
N GLY A 15 -11.26 -43.64 7.32
CA GLY A 15 -12.42 -44.41 7.71
C GLY A 15 -13.69 -43.87 7.06
N ASN A 16 -14.37 -44.75 6.33
CA ASN A 16 -15.72 -44.55 5.85
C ASN A 16 -16.67 -45.11 6.92
N TRP A 17 -16.89 -44.33 7.98
CA TRP A 17 -17.94 -44.58 8.96
C TRP A 17 -18.91 -43.42 8.86
N ILE A 18 -20.04 -43.65 8.19
CA ILE A 18 -21.40 -43.18 8.51
C ILE A 18 -22.28 -43.81 7.43
N ARG A 19 -22.74 -45.03 7.70
CA ARG A 19 -23.99 -45.54 7.15
C ARG A 19 -24.88 -45.84 8.35
N ASN A 20 -26.07 -45.23 8.33
CA ASN A 20 -27.23 -45.53 9.15
C ASN A 20 -27.17 -45.09 10.62
N ALA A 21 -27.46 -43.81 10.85
CA ALA A 21 -28.22 -43.38 12.01
C ALA A 21 -29.06 -42.15 11.60
N GLY A 22 -30.36 -42.36 11.41
CA GLY A 22 -31.33 -41.27 11.31
C GLY A 22 -31.47 -40.60 12.68
N LEU A 23 -30.56 -39.68 12.98
CA LEU A 23 -30.60 -38.80 14.14
C LEU A 23 -29.88 -37.49 13.76
N ASP A 24 -30.67 -36.50 13.34
CA ASP A 24 -30.24 -35.13 13.12
C ASP A 24 -29.82 -34.49 14.46
N LEU A 25 -28.57 -34.69 14.88
CA LEU A 25 -28.00 -34.07 16.10
C LEU A 25 -26.96 -32.97 15.82
N SER A 26 -26.76 -32.57 14.56
CA SER A 26 -25.85 -31.45 14.22
C SER A 26 -26.55 -30.09 14.11
N ALA A 27 -27.88 -30.05 14.19
CA ALA A 27 -28.68 -28.83 14.04
C ALA A 27 -29.18 -28.21 15.37
N THR A 28 -29.14 -28.95 16.48
CA THR A 28 -29.82 -28.57 17.74
C THR A 28 -28.91 -27.92 18.78
N GLY A 29 -27.59 -27.97 18.63
CA GLY A 29 -26.65 -27.41 19.63
C GLY A 29 -26.37 -25.91 19.51
N ALA A 30 -26.55 -25.32 18.32
CA ALA A 30 -26.20 -23.92 18.04
C ALA A 30 -27.41 -22.96 17.97
N THR A 31 -28.63 -23.48 18.09
CA THR A 31 -29.87 -22.71 17.92
C THR A 31 -30.49 -22.24 19.23
N PHE A 32 -29.96 -22.64 20.38
CA PHE A 32 -30.61 -22.38 21.68
C PHE A 32 -30.20 -21.04 22.32
N THR A 33 -29.19 -20.35 21.77
CA THR A 33 -28.78 -19.02 22.26
C THR A 33 -29.27 -17.95 21.27
N PRO A 34 -30.09 -16.97 21.69
CA PRO A 34 -30.60 -15.92 20.78
C PRO A 34 -29.50 -15.19 20.02
N GLY A 35 -28.35 -14.94 20.66
CA GLY A 35 -27.18 -14.31 20.01
C GLY A 35 -26.45 -15.17 18.98
N ALA A 36 -26.63 -16.50 19.00
CA ALA A 36 -26.03 -17.41 18.00
C ALA A 36 -26.89 -17.56 16.73
N GLN A 37 -28.15 -17.09 16.77
CA GLN A 37 -29.06 -17.13 15.63
C GLN A 37 -28.61 -16.23 14.48
N GLU A 38 -27.89 -15.13 14.78
CA GLU A 38 -27.29 -14.24 13.79
C GLU A 38 -26.10 -14.85 13.05
N LEU A 39 -25.51 -15.94 13.58
CA LEU A 39 -24.36 -16.63 12.98
C LEU A 39 -24.78 -17.84 12.14
N ARG A 40 -26.05 -17.90 11.71
CA ARG A 40 -26.56 -18.99 10.89
C ARG A 40 -25.82 -19.03 9.55
N ILE A 41 -25.29 -20.19 9.21
CA ILE A 41 -24.56 -20.44 7.95
C ILE A 41 -25.41 -20.09 6.72
N GLN A 42 -26.74 -20.12 6.85
CA GLN A 42 -27.69 -19.77 5.78
C GLN A 42 -27.79 -18.25 5.53
N ASP A 43 -27.55 -17.44 6.56
CA ASP A 43 -27.65 -15.98 6.51
C ASP A 43 -26.29 -15.34 6.16
N LEU A 44 -25.19 -16.09 6.29
CA LEU A 44 -23.87 -15.65 5.85
C LEU A 44 -23.79 -15.60 4.31
N PRO A 45 -23.20 -14.55 3.72
CA PRO A 45 -23.03 -14.46 2.28
C PRO A 45 -22.16 -15.62 1.77
N LYS A 46 -22.64 -16.30 0.73
CA LYS A 46 -21.90 -17.40 0.10
C LYS A 46 -20.56 -16.88 -0.41
N ARG A 47 -19.46 -17.45 0.12
CA ARG A 47 -18.11 -17.17 -0.38
C ARG A 47 -18.04 -17.54 -1.86
N LYS A 48 -17.63 -16.57 -2.70
CA LYS A 48 -17.38 -16.83 -4.13
C LYS A 48 -16.29 -17.89 -4.25
N LYS A 49 -16.58 -18.98 -4.97
CA LYS A 49 -15.58 -20.01 -5.26
C LYS A 49 -14.48 -19.40 -6.13
N LYS A 50 -13.22 -19.70 -5.80
CA LYS A 50 -12.08 -19.30 -6.64
C LYS A 50 -12.18 -20.07 -7.97
N VAL A 51 -12.24 -19.35 -9.08
CA VAL A 51 -12.19 -19.95 -10.42
C VAL A 51 -10.73 -20.30 -10.70
N ASN A 52 -10.41 -21.58 -10.66
CA ASN A 52 -9.10 -22.06 -11.10
C ASN A 52 -9.10 -22.15 -12.62
N PRO A 53 -8.05 -21.67 -13.31
CA PRO A 53 -7.96 -21.82 -14.76
C PRO A 53 -7.94 -23.30 -15.11
N SER A 54 -8.82 -23.70 -16.03
CA SER A 54 -8.84 -25.07 -16.53
C SER A 54 -7.54 -25.37 -17.30
N PRO A 55 -6.92 -26.55 -17.11
CA PRO A 55 -5.79 -26.99 -17.93
C PRO A 55 -6.21 -27.42 -19.34
N LEU A 56 -7.52 -27.48 -19.61
CA LEU A 56 -8.06 -27.81 -20.93
C LEU A 56 -8.13 -26.54 -21.79
N GLY A 57 -7.62 -26.63 -23.02
CA GLY A 57 -7.80 -25.63 -24.05
C GLY A 57 -9.24 -25.58 -24.56
N GLU A 58 -9.53 -24.63 -25.45
CA GLU A 58 -10.85 -24.51 -26.11
C GLU A 58 -11.18 -25.76 -26.93
N ASP A 59 -10.16 -26.42 -27.48
CA ASP A 59 -10.28 -27.67 -28.24
C ASP A 59 -10.52 -28.92 -27.36
N GLY A 60 -10.68 -28.75 -26.04
CA GLY A 60 -10.81 -29.85 -25.09
C GLY A 60 -9.54 -30.69 -24.89
N LYS A 61 -8.42 -30.32 -25.50
CA LYS A 61 -7.11 -30.95 -25.29
C LYS A 61 -6.39 -30.33 -24.10
N LEU A 62 -5.64 -31.16 -23.37
CA LEU A 62 -4.73 -30.68 -22.32
C LEU A 62 -3.69 -29.75 -22.95
N ARG A 63 -3.61 -28.51 -22.46
CA ARG A 63 -2.60 -27.54 -22.87
C ARG A 63 -1.72 -27.21 -21.67
N TYR A 64 -0.41 -27.36 -21.85
CA TYR A 64 0.59 -26.92 -20.88
C TYR A 64 1.44 -25.80 -21.51
N PRO A 65 1.62 -24.66 -20.82
CA PRO A 65 1.08 -24.30 -19.50
C PRO A 65 -0.43 -23.98 -19.52
N PRO A 66 -1.14 -24.09 -18.38
CA PRO A 66 -2.53 -23.65 -18.28
C PRO A 66 -2.70 -22.20 -18.72
N LYS A 67 -3.86 -21.87 -19.30
CA LYS A 67 -4.18 -20.48 -19.67
C LYS A 67 -4.11 -19.59 -18.41
N LYS A 68 -3.44 -18.45 -18.53
CA LYS A 68 -3.38 -17.44 -17.47
C LYS A 68 -4.81 -17.00 -17.13
N SER A 69 -5.10 -16.82 -15.84
CA SER A 69 -6.38 -16.25 -15.42
C SER A 69 -6.49 -14.80 -15.86
N ARG A 70 -7.71 -14.29 -16.07
CA ARG A 70 -7.93 -12.89 -16.43
C ARG A 70 -7.21 -11.90 -15.49
N LYS A 71 -7.19 -12.21 -14.18
CA LYS A 71 -6.48 -11.42 -13.18
C LYS A 71 -4.96 -11.38 -13.38
N GLN A 72 -4.38 -12.50 -13.81
CA GLN A 72 -2.93 -12.57 -14.08
C GLN A 72 -2.56 -11.78 -15.34
N ILE A 73 -3.42 -11.81 -16.36
CA ILE A 73 -3.24 -11.02 -17.58
C ILE A 73 -3.29 -9.53 -17.24
N GLU A 74 -4.31 -9.08 -16.52
CA GLU A 74 -4.46 -7.68 -16.10
C GLU A 74 -3.27 -7.21 -15.24
N GLN A 75 -2.73 -8.08 -14.35
CA GLN A 75 -1.54 -7.76 -13.56
C GLN A 75 -0.28 -7.65 -14.40
N GLU A 76 -0.10 -8.52 -15.39
CA GLU A 76 1.06 -8.52 -16.28
C GLU A 76 1.05 -7.29 -17.20
N GLU A 77 -0.12 -6.90 -17.72
CA GLU A 77 -0.31 -5.65 -18.48
C GLU A 77 0.04 -4.44 -17.62
N LEU A 78 -0.46 -4.38 -16.38
CA LEU A 78 -0.12 -3.29 -15.45
C LEU A 78 1.39 -3.22 -15.16
N LEU A 79 2.04 -4.37 -14.97
CA LEU A 79 3.48 -4.43 -14.76
C LEU A 79 4.26 -3.98 -15.99
N LEU A 80 3.85 -4.40 -17.18
CA LEU A 80 4.45 -3.96 -18.45
C LEU A 80 4.33 -2.45 -18.64
N GLU A 81 3.18 -1.86 -18.34
CA GLU A 81 3.01 -0.41 -18.36
C GLU A 81 3.92 0.30 -17.36
N GLN A 82 4.05 -0.23 -16.14
CA GLN A 82 4.95 0.33 -15.14
C GLN A 82 6.41 0.22 -15.59
N HIS A 83 6.80 -0.90 -16.19
CA HIS A 83 8.14 -1.07 -16.73
C HIS A 83 8.40 -0.12 -17.90
N ALA A 84 7.45 0.03 -18.83
CA ALA A 84 7.55 1.00 -19.93
C ALA A 84 7.70 2.43 -19.41
N LYS A 85 6.96 2.81 -18.35
CA LYS A 85 7.10 4.12 -17.68
C LYS A 85 8.42 4.29 -16.92
N LYS A 86 9.07 3.19 -16.53
CA LYS A 86 10.34 3.18 -15.78
C LYS A 86 11.58 3.06 -16.68
N VAL A 87 11.42 2.82 -17.98
CA VAL A 87 12.54 2.84 -18.92
C VAL A 87 12.97 4.30 -19.06
N ASP A 88 13.92 4.70 -18.23
CA ASP A 88 14.46 6.04 -18.20
C ASP A 88 15.40 6.22 -19.40
N THR A 89 14.88 6.81 -20.48
CA THR A 89 15.66 7.14 -21.67
C THR A 89 16.74 8.18 -21.38
N SER A 90 16.70 8.84 -20.22
CA SER A 90 17.74 9.74 -19.69
C SER A 90 19.12 9.07 -19.55
N ALA A 91 19.17 7.74 -19.37
CA ALA A 91 20.42 7.02 -19.25
C ALA A 91 21.22 6.98 -20.56
N PHE A 92 20.55 7.17 -21.70
CA PHE A 92 21.19 7.16 -23.02
C PHE A 92 21.33 8.60 -23.52
N VAL A 93 22.49 8.90 -24.11
CA VAL A 93 22.76 10.19 -24.71
C VAL A 93 23.09 9.99 -26.18
N ASP A 94 22.49 10.81 -27.03
CA ASP A 94 22.75 10.74 -28.47
C ASP A 94 24.20 11.10 -28.78
N ILE A 95 24.84 10.27 -29.62
CA ILE A 95 26.25 10.41 -29.99
C ILE A 95 26.49 11.75 -30.70
N ILE A 96 25.54 12.20 -31.52
CA ILE A 96 25.61 13.48 -32.24
C ILE A 96 25.71 14.64 -31.24
N ASP A 97 24.93 14.60 -30.17
CA ASP A 97 24.93 15.64 -29.13
C ASP A 97 26.21 15.65 -28.28
N LEU A 98 26.85 14.49 -28.14
CA LEU A 98 28.19 14.40 -27.52
C LEU A 98 29.25 15.05 -28.42
N LEU A 99 29.21 14.75 -29.72
CA LEU A 99 30.18 15.24 -30.68
C LEU A 99 29.98 16.74 -31.00
N SER A 100 28.75 17.23 -31.01
CA SER A 100 28.45 18.66 -31.17
C SER A 100 28.80 19.48 -29.93
N GLY A 101 28.88 18.83 -28.76
CA GLY A 101 29.06 19.46 -27.46
C GLY A 101 27.77 20.05 -26.87
N ASP A 102 26.62 19.92 -27.54
CA ASP A 102 25.35 20.46 -27.06
C ASP A 102 24.85 19.77 -25.79
N TYR A 103 25.23 18.51 -25.57
CA TYR A 103 25.01 17.86 -24.28
C TYR A 103 25.64 18.66 -23.12
N HIS A 104 26.90 19.07 -23.26
CA HIS A 104 27.61 19.81 -22.22
C HIS A 104 26.99 21.18 -21.96
N ARG A 105 26.64 21.91 -23.04
CA ARG A 105 25.98 23.21 -22.95
C ARG A 105 24.63 23.12 -22.22
N ARG A 106 23.80 22.12 -22.56
CA ARG A 106 22.53 21.88 -21.87
C ARG A 106 22.74 21.59 -20.38
N LYS A 107 23.66 20.68 -20.05
CA LYS A 107 23.97 20.30 -18.67
C LYS A 107 24.49 21.47 -17.82
N GLU A 108 25.27 22.37 -18.40
CA GLU A 108 25.71 23.60 -17.73
C GLU A 108 24.55 24.57 -17.51
N SER A 109 23.73 24.78 -18.53
CA SER A 109 22.56 25.65 -18.42
C SER A 109 21.56 25.15 -17.36
N GLU A 110 21.37 23.84 -17.24
CA GLU A 110 20.57 23.20 -16.20
C GLU A 110 21.17 23.40 -14.80
N LYS A 111 22.49 23.25 -14.65
CA LYS A 111 23.17 23.51 -13.37
C LYS A 111 22.97 24.96 -12.94
N ILE A 112 23.13 25.90 -13.87
CA ILE A 112 22.91 27.33 -13.62
C ILE A 112 21.46 27.60 -13.25
N ALA A 113 20.50 27.01 -13.97
CA ALA A 113 19.08 27.14 -13.67
C ALA A 113 18.73 26.59 -12.28
N LYS A 114 19.20 25.40 -11.93
CA LYS A 114 19.04 24.78 -10.59
C LYS A 114 19.62 25.65 -9.49
N GLN A 115 20.82 26.22 -9.70
CA GLN A 115 21.42 27.13 -8.74
C GLN A 115 20.59 28.42 -8.56
N LYS A 116 20.08 29.00 -9.65
CA LYS A 116 19.20 30.18 -9.58
C LYS A 116 17.91 29.86 -8.83
N GLU A 117 17.28 28.73 -9.12
CA GLU A 117 16.07 28.27 -8.45
C GLU A 117 16.31 28.07 -6.94
N LEU A 118 17.41 27.41 -6.57
CA LEU A 118 17.76 27.21 -5.16
C LEU A 118 17.99 28.53 -4.44
N LYS A 119 18.66 29.50 -5.07
CA LYS A 119 18.84 30.85 -4.53
C LYS A 119 17.50 31.55 -4.32
N MET A 120 16.57 31.42 -5.26
CA MET A 120 15.23 32.00 -5.12
C MET A 120 14.44 31.34 -4.00
N LYS A 121 14.47 30.01 -3.90
CA LYS A 121 13.82 29.28 -2.79
C LYS A 121 14.34 29.71 -1.43
N ARG A 122 15.67 29.78 -1.26
CA ARG A 122 16.30 30.28 -0.02
C ARG A 122 15.87 31.70 0.32
N LYS A 123 15.80 32.60 -0.67
CA LYS A 123 15.30 33.97 -0.46
C LYS A 123 13.83 33.98 -0.02
N THR A 124 12.98 33.19 -0.66
CA THR A 124 11.56 33.12 -0.27
C THR A 124 11.36 32.52 1.12
N GLU A 125 12.18 31.55 1.50
CA GLU A 125 12.14 30.93 2.82
C GLU A 125 12.62 31.89 3.91
N ALA A 126 13.70 32.64 3.65
CA ALA A 126 14.17 33.70 4.55
C ALA A 126 13.08 34.76 4.77
N LEU A 127 12.42 35.23 3.71
CA LEU A 127 11.33 36.21 3.82
C LEU A 127 10.11 35.66 4.60
N LYS A 128 9.79 34.38 4.44
CA LYS A 128 8.74 33.75 5.26
C LYS A 128 9.12 33.77 6.73
N MET A 129 10.34 33.36 7.07
CA MET A 129 10.81 33.33 8.46
C MET A 129 10.88 34.72 9.10
N GLU A 130 11.35 35.74 8.36
CA GLU A 130 11.31 37.13 8.82
C GLU A 130 9.87 37.62 9.02
N GLY A 131 8.97 37.35 8.08
CA GLY A 131 7.55 37.68 8.20
C GLY A 131 6.88 37.06 9.43
N TYR A 132 7.22 35.81 9.76
CA TYR A 132 6.75 35.14 10.99
C TYR A 132 7.27 35.79 12.28
N SER A 133 8.46 36.42 12.26
CA SER A 133 9.00 37.16 13.41
C SER A 133 8.21 38.45 13.65
N TYR A 134 7.92 39.21 12.60
CA TYR A 134 7.15 40.44 12.68
C TYR A 134 5.70 40.23 13.13
N GLU A 135 5.03 39.15 12.69
CA GLU A 135 3.67 38.85 13.14
C GLU A 135 3.61 38.40 14.60
N LYS A 136 4.63 37.68 15.10
CA LYS A 136 4.73 37.32 16.53
C LYS A 136 4.92 38.54 17.42
N GLU A 137 5.81 39.46 17.05
CA GLU A 137 6.02 40.70 17.80
C GLU A 137 4.76 41.58 17.80
N ARG A 138 4.05 41.65 16.67
CA ARG A 138 2.81 42.44 16.56
C ARG A 138 1.65 41.80 17.33
N GLY A 139 1.52 40.47 17.29
CA GLY A 139 0.56 39.72 18.10
C GLY A 139 0.84 39.87 19.59
N PHE A 140 2.12 39.85 19.99
CA PHE A 140 2.55 40.08 21.37
C PHE A 140 2.27 41.51 21.83
N LEU A 141 2.55 42.53 21.01
CA LEU A 141 2.21 43.92 21.32
C LEU A 141 0.70 44.14 21.44
N HIS A 142 -0.10 43.48 20.61
CA HIS A 142 -1.56 43.54 20.70
C HIS A 142 -2.07 42.89 21.99
N LEU A 143 -1.54 41.72 22.35
CA LEU A 143 -1.82 41.02 23.61
C LEU A 143 -1.41 41.87 24.82
N MET A 144 -0.21 42.44 24.80
CA MET A 144 0.29 43.32 25.87
C MET A 144 -0.56 44.57 26.03
N LYS A 145 -0.98 45.19 24.92
CA LYS A 145 -1.91 46.33 24.96
C LYS A 145 -3.25 45.94 25.58
N TRP A 146 -3.80 44.78 25.21
CA TRP A 146 -5.02 44.25 25.80
C TRP A 146 -4.88 43.98 27.31
N LEU A 147 -3.79 43.34 27.75
CA LEU A 147 -3.52 43.06 29.17
C LEU A 147 -3.42 44.34 30.00
N VAL A 148 -2.72 45.35 29.48
CA VAL A 148 -2.61 46.67 30.14
C VAL A 148 -3.97 47.37 30.21
N SER A 149 -4.78 47.32 29.15
CA SER A 149 -6.13 47.91 29.14
C SER A 149 -7.11 47.21 30.09
N ASN A 150 -6.92 45.93 30.38
CA ASN A 150 -7.76 45.17 31.33
C ASN A 150 -7.21 45.20 32.77
N THR A 151 -6.33 46.15 33.09
CA THR A 151 -5.76 46.33 34.44
C THR A 151 -5.07 45.08 35.01
N CYS A 152 -4.54 44.21 34.15
CA CYS A 152 -3.72 43.09 34.62
C CYS A 152 -2.36 43.63 35.08
N THR A 153 -2.13 43.66 36.39
CA THR A 153 -0.84 44.02 36.98
C THR A 153 0.17 42.92 36.65
N LEU A 154 1.08 43.19 35.71
CA LEU A 154 2.21 42.30 35.40
C LEU A 154 3.22 42.39 36.54
N HIS A 155 3.07 41.53 37.55
CA HIS A 155 4.15 41.28 38.50
C HIS A 155 5.22 40.43 37.82
N VAL A 156 6.23 41.09 37.27
CA VAL A 156 7.45 40.43 36.81
C VAL A 156 8.24 40.03 38.04
N HIS A 157 8.13 38.77 38.45
CA HIS A 157 9.06 38.18 39.40
C HIS A 157 10.40 37.98 38.69
N THR A 158 11.32 38.92 38.84
CA THR A 158 12.74 38.65 38.61
C THR A 158 13.22 37.86 39.82
N ASP A 159 13.42 36.55 39.63
CA ASP A 159 14.15 35.74 40.60
C ASP A 159 15.63 36.14 40.54
N ASP A 160 15.95 37.29 41.14
CA ASP A 160 17.30 37.66 41.52
C ASP A 160 17.68 36.82 42.75
N SER A 161 17.83 35.52 42.52
CA SER A 161 18.39 34.59 43.49
C SER A 161 19.90 34.76 43.49
N GLN A 162 20.34 35.70 44.32
CA GLN A 162 21.58 35.74 45.11
C GLN A 162 22.74 34.84 44.64
N PHE A 163 23.81 35.48 44.19
CA PHE A 163 25.19 35.08 44.48
C PHE A 163 25.95 36.27 45.06
#